data_AF-Q4H2M6-F1
#
_entry.id   AF-Q4H2M6-F1
#
_cell.length_a   1.000
_cell.length_b   1.000
_cell.length_c   1.000
_cell.angle_alpha   90.00
_cell.angle_beta   90.00
_cell.angle_gamma   90.00
#
_symmetry.space_group_name_H-M   'P 1'
#
loop_
_entity.id
_entity.type
_entity.pdbx_description
1 polymer ?
#
loop_
_entity_poly.entity_id
_entity_poly.type
_entity_poly.pdbx_seq_one_letter_code
_entity_poly.pdbx_strand_id
1 'polypeptide(L)'
;RWNCSSLETKNKIPHTSSFLRTGYKETAFSYAIASAGVTHQVALACSLGKIDACPCQRPKKSHLTASERRKYAEARRGPSSMEESLEIFHHSGCSHDINFGLQFSTQFLDSRETAHDFMATARLHNNRAGRLVEHSEGQLFEVGAREAKLRGRRSSVLRDIA
;
A
#
# COMPACT_ATOMS: atom_id res chain seq x y z
N ARG A 1 -24.03 10.75 -18.38
CA ARG A 1 -23.52 9.46 -17.87
C ARG A 1 -22.26 9.12 -18.66
N TRP A 2 -21.15 8.75 -18.01
CA TRP A 2 -19.85 8.48 -18.63
C TRP A 2 -19.40 7.05 -18.31
N ASN A 3 -18.76 6.37 -19.26
CA ASN A 3 -18.39 4.94 -19.19
C ASN A 3 -16.90 4.67 -19.46
N CYS A 4 -16.05 5.70 -19.44
CA CYS A 4 -14.60 5.60 -19.66
C CYS A 4 -14.13 5.32 -21.10
N SER A 5 -15.02 5.07 -22.07
CA SER A 5 -14.63 4.75 -23.46
C SER A 5 -13.81 5.86 -24.14
N SER A 6 -13.95 7.12 -23.70
CA SER A 6 -13.14 8.26 -24.21
C SER A 6 -11.65 8.15 -23.92
N LEU A 7 -11.23 7.30 -22.96
CA LEU A 7 -9.83 7.09 -22.61
C LEU A 7 -9.14 5.99 -23.45
N GLU A 8 -9.91 5.19 -24.19
CA GLU A 8 -9.38 4.16 -25.07
C GLU A 8 -8.81 4.84 -26.34
N THR A 9 -7.51 5.10 -26.35
CA THR A 9 -6.83 5.70 -27.49
C THR A 9 -6.19 4.64 -28.36
N LYS A 10 -5.98 4.93 -29.66
CA LYS A 10 -5.35 4.00 -30.62
C LYS A 10 -3.98 3.47 -30.15
N ASN A 11 -3.25 4.26 -29.35
CA ASN A 11 -1.93 3.92 -28.84
C ASN A 11 -1.97 3.38 -27.40
N LYS A 12 -3.17 3.16 -26.81
CA LYS A 12 -3.39 2.76 -25.41
C LYS A 12 -2.79 3.69 -24.36
N ILE A 13 -2.42 4.92 -24.76
CA ILE A 13 -1.92 5.96 -23.86
C ILE A 13 -3.09 6.93 -23.62
N PRO A 14 -3.75 6.90 -22.45
CA PRO A 14 -4.97 7.68 -22.21
C PRO A 14 -4.69 9.20 -22.20
N HIS A 15 -3.46 9.61 -21.86
CA HIS A 15 -3.00 11.00 -21.75
C HIS A 15 -2.96 11.79 -23.06
N THR A 16 -3.16 11.15 -24.22
CA THR A 16 -3.28 11.85 -25.51
C THR A 16 -4.71 12.24 -25.85
N SER A 17 -5.70 11.76 -25.08
CA SER A 17 -7.10 12.08 -25.31
C SER A 17 -7.37 13.58 -25.03
N SER A 18 -8.16 14.21 -25.91
CA SER A 18 -8.66 15.57 -25.67
C SER A 18 -9.51 15.65 -24.40
N PHE A 19 -10.17 14.55 -24.04
CA PHE A 19 -10.96 14.42 -22.83
C PHE A 19 -10.15 14.78 -21.58
N LEU A 20 -8.94 14.21 -21.40
CA LEU A 20 -8.09 14.47 -20.22
C LEU A 20 -7.48 15.87 -20.17
N ARG A 21 -7.56 16.66 -21.25
CA ARG A 21 -7.13 18.07 -21.26
C ARG A 21 -8.20 19.00 -20.71
N THR A 22 -9.46 18.59 -20.74
CA THR A 22 -10.59 19.40 -20.28
C THR A 22 -10.87 19.15 -18.81
N GLY A 23 -11.13 20.19 -18.02
CA GLY A 23 -11.35 20.08 -16.57
C GLY A 23 -12.72 19.52 -16.15
N TYR A 24 -13.03 18.27 -16.47
CA TYR A 24 -14.25 17.60 -16.00
C TYR A 24 -14.02 16.82 -14.70
N LYS A 25 -15.09 16.53 -13.94
CA LYS A 25 -15.01 15.70 -12.72
C LYS A 25 -14.49 14.29 -13.03
N GLU A 26 -14.89 13.75 -14.17
CA GLU A 26 -14.47 12.45 -14.68
C GLU A 26 -12.98 12.41 -15.02
N THR A 27 -12.40 13.53 -15.47
CA THR A 27 -10.94 13.61 -15.68
C THR A 27 -10.18 13.56 -14.36
N ALA A 28 -10.68 14.23 -13.31
CA ALA A 28 -10.08 14.16 -11.99
C ALA A 28 -10.02 12.72 -11.47
N PHE A 29 -11.12 11.98 -11.60
CA PHE A 29 -11.16 10.55 -11.30
C PHE A 29 -10.15 9.75 -12.14
N SER A 30 -10.05 10.04 -13.44
CA SER A 30 -9.15 9.33 -14.36
C SER A 30 -7.67 9.51 -13.99
N TYR A 31 -7.25 10.73 -13.63
CA TYR A 31 -5.89 10.99 -13.14
C TYR A 31 -5.61 10.27 -11.82
N ALA A 32 -6.56 10.32 -10.88
CA ALA A 32 -6.44 9.63 -9.61
C ALA A 32 -6.31 8.11 -9.78
N ILE A 33 -7.22 7.44 -10.50
CA ILE A 33 -7.19 5.98 -10.67
C ILE A 33 -5.95 5.51 -11.46
N ALA A 34 -5.50 6.28 -12.45
CA ALA A 34 -4.27 5.97 -13.19
C ALA A 34 -3.04 6.02 -12.27
N SER A 35 -2.93 7.06 -11.43
CA SER A 35 -1.82 7.21 -10.49
C SER A 35 -1.77 6.16 -9.39
N ALA A 36 -2.95 5.74 -8.89
CA ALA A 36 -3.10 4.63 -7.97
C ALA A 36 -2.67 3.30 -8.64
N GLY A 37 -3.19 3.02 -9.83
CA GLY A 37 -2.86 1.82 -10.59
C GLY A 37 -1.36 1.68 -10.90
N VAL A 38 -0.69 2.76 -11.32
CA VAL A 38 0.77 2.75 -11.54
C VAL A 38 1.51 2.46 -10.23
N THR A 39 1.13 3.12 -9.13
CA THR A 39 1.73 2.90 -7.81
C THR A 39 1.62 1.43 -7.40
N HIS A 40 0.40 0.87 -7.49
CA HIS A 40 0.10 -0.49 -7.11
C HIS A 40 0.87 -1.51 -7.93
N GLN A 41 0.82 -1.39 -9.27
CA GLN A 41 1.43 -2.37 -10.17
C GLN A 41 2.95 -2.35 -10.10
N VAL A 42 3.56 -1.18 -9.91
CA VAL A 42 5.01 -1.08 -9.72
C VAL A 42 5.43 -1.69 -8.39
N ALA A 43 4.70 -1.41 -7.31
CA ALA A 43 4.98 -2.00 -6.00
C ALA A 43 4.82 -3.53 -5.99
N LEU A 44 3.82 -4.06 -6.72
CA LEU A 44 3.65 -5.48 -6.97
C LEU A 44 4.78 -6.06 -7.83
N ALA A 45 5.23 -5.35 -8.86
CA ALA A 45 6.35 -5.80 -9.69
C ALA A 45 7.65 -5.92 -8.87
N CYS A 46 7.87 -5.04 -7.89
CA CYS A 46 8.96 -5.15 -6.94
C CYS A 46 8.88 -6.44 -6.11
N SER A 47 7.70 -6.78 -5.57
CA SER A 47 7.56 -8.00 -4.76
C SER A 47 7.72 -9.29 -5.55
N LEU A 48 7.35 -9.26 -6.83
CA LEU A 48 7.55 -10.34 -7.78
C LEU A 48 8.99 -10.45 -8.29
N GLY A 49 9.88 -9.52 -7.92
CA GLY A 49 11.26 -9.49 -8.40
C GLY A 49 11.39 -9.19 -9.90
N LYS A 50 10.43 -8.46 -10.49
CA LYS A 50 10.46 -8.07 -11.92
C LYS A 50 11.26 -6.80 -12.18
N ILE A 51 11.58 -6.03 -11.14
CA ILE A 51 12.30 -4.77 -11.21
C ILE A 51 13.48 -4.85 -10.26
N ASP A 52 14.69 -4.90 -10.81
CA ASP A 52 15.92 -5.04 -10.01
C ASP A 52 16.21 -3.81 -9.13
N ALA A 53 15.73 -2.64 -9.56
CA ALA A 53 15.95 -1.37 -8.88
C ALA A 53 15.24 -1.27 -7.51
N CYS A 54 14.21 -2.10 -7.26
CA CYS A 54 13.50 -2.14 -5.99
C CYS A 54 13.57 -3.54 -5.37
N PRO A 55 14.24 -3.71 -4.22
CA PRO A 55 14.17 -4.95 -3.50
C PRO A 55 12.81 -5.10 -2.81
N CYS A 56 12.47 -6.34 -2.53
CA CYS A 56 11.35 -6.67 -1.66
C CYS A 56 11.35 -5.85 -0.36
N GLN A 57 10.20 -5.26 0.01
CA GLN A 57 10.06 -4.63 1.31
C GLN A 57 10.09 -5.74 2.38
N ARG A 58 11.25 -5.88 3.04
CA ARG A 58 11.37 -6.78 4.18
C ARG A 58 10.52 -6.23 5.31
N PRO A 59 9.76 -7.07 6.03
CA PRO A 59 9.03 -6.62 7.20
C PRO A 59 10.02 -5.96 8.14
N LYS A 60 9.71 -4.74 8.61
CA LYS A 60 10.46 -4.12 9.71
C LYS A 60 10.44 -5.14 10.83
N LYS A 61 11.63 -5.51 11.35
CA LYS A 61 11.78 -6.47 12.46
C LYS A 61 10.64 -6.21 13.42
N SER A 62 9.80 -7.22 13.62
CA SER A 62 8.55 -7.14 14.36
C SER A 62 8.73 -6.16 15.52
N HIS A 63 7.74 -5.29 15.72
CA HIS A 63 7.65 -4.38 16.87
C HIS A 63 7.52 -5.15 18.20
N LEU A 64 8.17 -6.33 18.32
CA LEU A 64 8.44 -7.00 19.57
C LEU A 64 9.09 -5.98 20.49
N THR A 65 8.33 -5.57 21.48
CA THR A 65 8.84 -4.82 22.61
C THR A 65 10.01 -5.59 23.22
N ALA A 66 10.85 -4.92 23.99
CA ALA A 66 11.93 -5.60 24.70
C ALA A 66 11.39 -6.76 25.57
N SER A 67 10.15 -6.65 26.09
CA SER A 67 9.48 -7.71 26.84
C SER A 67 8.99 -8.86 25.95
N GLU A 68 8.44 -8.60 24.76
CA GLU A 68 8.06 -9.66 23.82
C GLU A 68 9.29 -10.42 23.29
N ARG A 69 10.44 -9.74 23.08
CA ARG A 69 11.71 -10.38 22.74
C ARG A 69 12.26 -11.26 23.87
N ARG A 70 12.16 -10.80 25.12
CA ARG A 70 12.55 -11.59 26.30
C ARG A 70 11.66 -12.81 26.45
N LYS A 71 10.34 -12.65 26.38
CA LYS A 71 9.37 -13.76 26.45
C LYS A 71 9.64 -14.82 25.37
N TYR A 72 9.99 -14.41 24.14
CA TYR A 72 10.37 -15.33 23.06
C TYR A 72 11.69 -16.08 23.34
N ALA A 73 12.70 -15.40 23.89
CA ALA A 73 13.99 -16.01 24.24
C ALA A 73 13.90 -16.98 25.43
N GLU A 74 12.94 -16.74 26.33
CA GLU A 74 12.67 -17.56 27.53
C GLU A 74 11.83 -18.80 27.19
N ALA A 75 10.81 -18.64 26.32
CA ALA A 75 10.03 -19.76 25.78
C ALA A 75 10.90 -20.78 25.02
N ARG A 76 12.00 -20.34 24.40
CA ARG A 76 12.97 -21.23 23.72
C ARG A 76 13.92 -21.99 24.67
N ARG A 77 13.96 -21.62 25.95
CA ARG A 77 14.76 -22.28 27.01
C ARG A 77 13.93 -23.11 27.99
N GLY A 78 12.59 -23.07 27.90
CA GLY A 78 11.69 -23.81 28.78
C GLY A 78 11.54 -25.29 28.39
N PRO A 79 11.09 -26.16 29.32
CA PRO A 79 10.80 -27.56 29.04
C PRO A 79 9.63 -27.70 28.06
N SER A 80 9.69 -28.70 27.19
CA SER A 80 8.86 -28.93 26.00
C SER A 80 7.37 -29.25 26.24
N SER A 81 6.79 -28.90 27.39
CA SER A 81 5.47 -29.41 27.82
C SER A 81 4.41 -28.36 28.10
N MET A 82 4.48 -27.18 27.47
CA MET A 82 3.31 -26.30 27.41
C MET A 82 3.28 -25.64 26.03
N GLU A 83 2.57 -26.28 25.12
CA GLU A 83 2.29 -25.81 23.76
C GLU A 83 1.24 -24.69 23.81
N GLU A 84 1.55 -23.60 24.50
CA GLU A 84 0.81 -22.35 24.32
C GLU A 84 1.43 -21.66 23.10
N SER A 85 0.88 -21.99 21.94
CA SER A 85 1.22 -21.42 20.64
C SER A 85 1.11 -19.90 20.70
N LEU A 86 2.22 -19.24 21.05
CA LEU A 86 2.44 -17.84 20.78
C LEU A 86 2.32 -17.68 19.26
N GLU A 87 1.11 -17.35 18.78
CA GLU A 87 0.85 -16.96 17.40
C GLU A 87 1.50 -15.60 17.15
N ILE A 88 2.83 -15.59 17.14
CA ILE A 88 3.60 -14.53 16.55
C ILE A 88 3.33 -14.68 15.06
N PHE A 89 2.46 -13.82 14.54
CA PHE A 89 2.31 -13.68 13.10
C PHE A 89 3.63 -13.19 12.52
N HIS A 90 4.45 -14.13 12.11
CA HIS A 90 5.64 -13.87 11.33
C HIS A 90 5.16 -13.62 9.90
N HIS A 91 5.26 -12.37 9.45
CA HIS A 91 5.07 -12.07 8.04
C HIS A 91 6.18 -12.79 7.26
N SER A 92 5.87 -13.97 6.71
CA SER A 92 6.73 -14.65 5.75
C SER A 92 6.35 -14.21 4.33
N GLY A 93 7.33 -14.17 3.43
CA GLY A 93 7.14 -13.74 2.05
C GLY A 93 7.62 -12.32 1.77
N CYS A 94 7.20 -11.80 0.62
CA CYS A 94 7.67 -10.52 0.11
C CYS A 94 6.54 -9.49 0.04
N SER A 95 6.66 -8.40 0.81
CA SER A 95 5.72 -7.29 0.76
C SER A 95 5.98 -6.39 -0.44
N HIS A 96 4.90 -5.81 -0.98
CA HIS A 96 4.97 -4.76 -1.99
C HIS A 96 5.73 -3.56 -1.43
N ASP A 97 6.65 -2.98 -2.21
CA ASP A 97 7.29 -1.72 -1.86
C ASP A 97 6.45 -0.55 -2.40
N ILE A 98 5.44 -0.16 -1.63
CA ILE A 98 4.54 0.94 -1.98
C ILE A 98 5.30 2.26 -2.09
N ASN A 99 6.39 2.45 -1.34
CA ASN A 99 7.16 3.69 -1.40
C ASN A 99 7.87 3.84 -2.74
N PHE A 100 8.47 2.75 -3.24
CA PHE A 100 9.04 2.75 -4.58
C PHE A 100 7.96 3.01 -5.65
N GLY A 101 6.81 2.35 -5.53
CA GLY A 101 5.66 2.59 -6.42
C GLY A 101 5.20 4.06 -6.43
N LEU A 102 5.15 4.71 -5.27
CA LEU A 102 4.76 6.12 -5.12
C LEU A 102 5.77 7.05 -5.78
N GLN A 103 7.06 6.83 -5.56
CA GLN A 103 8.13 7.61 -6.17
C GLN A 103 8.11 7.46 -7.69
N PHE A 104 8.01 6.23 -8.19
CA PHE A 104 7.90 5.96 -9.61
C PHE A 104 6.67 6.65 -10.23
N SER A 105 5.49 6.47 -9.63
CA SER A 105 4.24 7.08 -10.11
C SER A 105 4.32 8.61 -10.13
N THR A 106 4.95 9.22 -9.13
CA THR A 106 5.22 10.67 -9.09
C THR A 106 6.10 11.08 -10.26
N GLN A 107 7.28 10.48 -10.41
CA GLN A 107 8.22 10.86 -11.48
C GLN A 107 7.64 10.60 -12.88
N PHE A 108 6.93 9.49 -13.05
CA PHE A 108 6.40 9.07 -14.34
C PHE A 108 5.20 9.90 -14.80
N LEU A 109 4.22 10.13 -13.93
CA LEU A 109 2.99 10.83 -14.31
C LEU A 109 3.10 12.35 -14.18
N ASP A 110 3.80 12.84 -13.15
CA ASP A 110 3.87 14.28 -12.89
C ASP A 110 4.87 14.98 -13.83
N SER A 111 5.87 14.26 -14.38
CA SER A 111 6.81 14.82 -15.37
C SER A 111 6.14 15.28 -16.67
N ARG A 112 4.90 14.82 -16.93
CA ARG A 112 4.11 15.24 -18.09
C ARG A 112 3.48 16.63 -17.90
N GLU A 113 3.32 17.06 -16.65
CA GLU A 113 2.72 18.35 -16.29
C GLU A 113 3.79 19.44 -16.28
N THR A 114 4.10 19.98 -17.45
CA THR A 114 5.10 21.05 -17.64
C THR A 114 4.49 22.45 -17.60
N ALA A 115 3.17 22.55 -17.76
CA ALA A 115 2.45 23.82 -17.70
C ALA A 115 2.32 24.32 -16.26
N HIS A 116 2.28 25.64 -16.10
CA HIS A 116 2.17 26.31 -14.80
C HIS A 116 0.77 26.93 -14.62
N ASP A 117 -0.26 26.26 -15.13
CA ASP A 117 -1.64 26.71 -15.07
C ASP A 117 -2.44 26.01 -13.94
N PHE A 118 -3.62 26.55 -13.63
CA PHE A 118 -4.53 25.96 -12.66
C PHE A 118 -4.88 24.52 -13.01
N MET A 119 -4.99 24.20 -14.31
CA MET A 119 -5.34 22.85 -14.75
C MET A 119 -4.20 21.86 -14.50
N ALA A 120 -2.93 22.23 -14.73
CA ALA A 120 -1.78 21.40 -14.35
C ALA A 120 -1.72 21.19 -12.84
N THR A 121 -1.98 22.24 -12.05
CA THR A 121 -2.03 22.13 -10.58
C THR A 121 -3.13 21.17 -10.14
N ALA A 122 -4.32 21.24 -10.76
CA ALA A 122 -5.43 20.34 -10.48
C ALA A 122 -5.10 18.89 -10.89
N ARG A 123 -4.44 18.67 -12.03
CA ARG A 123 -3.99 17.32 -12.46
C ARG A 123 -2.96 16.72 -11.50
N LEU A 124 -1.96 17.50 -11.09
CA LEU A 124 -0.98 17.10 -10.07
C LEU A 124 -1.67 16.78 -8.73
N HIS A 125 -2.66 17.57 -8.32
CA HIS A 125 -3.47 17.29 -7.13
C HIS A 125 -4.22 15.96 -7.25
N ASN A 126 -4.87 15.70 -8.38
CA ASN A 126 -5.62 14.47 -8.61
C ASN A 126 -4.71 13.24 -8.64
N ASN A 127 -3.54 13.34 -9.28
CA ASN A 127 -2.51 12.29 -9.22
C ASN A 127 -2.07 12.03 -7.77
N ARG A 128 -1.81 13.08 -7.00
CA ARG A 128 -1.45 12.93 -5.58
C ARG A 128 -2.57 12.27 -4.78
N ALA A 129 -3.83 12.64 -5.02
CA ALA A 129 -4.98 12.06 -4.35
C ALA A 129 -5.09 10.55 -4.59
N GLY A 130 -4.91 10.10 -5.83
CA GLY A 130 -4.92 8.66 -6.17
C GLY A 130 -3.80 7.88 -5.48
N ARG A 131 -2.59 8.42 -5.48
CA ARG A 131 -1.43 7.82 -4.79
C ARG A 131 -1.63 7.64 -3.28
N LEU A 132 -2.33 8.57 -2.62
CA LEU A 132 -2.55 8.51 -1.17
C LEU A 132 -3.46 7.35 -0.75
N VAL A 133 -4.37 6.90 -1.62
CA VAL A 133 -5.24 5.74 -1.34
C VAL A 133 -4.39 4.50 -1.09
N GLU A 134 -3.48 4.17 -2.00
CA GLU A 134 -2.57 3.02 -1.89
C GLU A 134 -1.64 3.11 -0.66
N HIS A 135 -1.14 4.31 -0.35
CA HIS A 135 -0.31 4.53 0.85
C HIS A 135 -1.10 4.28 2.14
N SER A 136 -2.35 4.73 2.19
CA SER A 136 -3.23 4.54 3.35
C SER A 136 -3.65 3.07 3.52
N GLU A 137 -3.84 2.33 2.43
CA GLU A 137 -4.13 0.89 2.47
C GLU A 137 -2.93 0.07 2.96
N GLY A 138 -1.71 0.42 2.56
CA GLY A 138 -0.49 -0.18 3.11
C GLY A 138 -0.37 -0.02 4.63
N GLN A 139 -0.84 1.11 5.17
CA GLN A 139 -0.91 1.34 6.62
C GLN A 139 -2.10 0.63 7.29
N LEU A 140 -3.23 0.49 6.59
CA LEU A 140 -4.41 -0.23 7.11
C LEU A 140 -4.14 -1.73 7.28
N PHE A 141 -3.31 -2.37 6.44
CA PHE A 141 -2.87 -3.75 6.69
C PHE A 141 -2.03 -3.85 7.98
N GLU A 142 -1.14 -2.88 8.25
CA GLU A 142 -0.41 -2.83 9.53
C GLU A 142 -1.34 -2.62 10.74
N VAL A 143 -2.40 -1.82 10.59
CA VAL A 143 -3.40 -1.57 11.64
C VAL A 143 -4.34 -2.76 11.82
N GLY A 144 -4.79 -3.41 10.75
CA GLY A 144 -5.62 -4.61 10.78
C GLY A 144 -4.91 -5.78 11.48
N ALA A 145 -3.61 -5.93 11.26
CA ALA A 145 -2.78 -6.88 12.03
C ALA A 145 -2.73 -6.54 13.53
N ARG A 146 -2.74 -5.25 13.89
CA ARG A 146 -2.82 -4.81 15.30
C ARG A 146 -4.20 -5.04 15.91
N GLU A 147 -5.28 -4.82 15.16
CA GLU A 147 -6.65 -5.04 15.63
C GLU A 147 -6.98 -6.53 15.81
N ALA A 148 -6.53 -7.39 14.90
CA ALA A 148 -6.65 -8.85 15.06
C ALA A 148 -5.99 -9.33 16.37
N LYS A 149 -4.84 -8.76 16.73
CA LYS A 149 -4.12 -9.04 17.99
C LYS A 149 -4.85 -8.53 19.25
N LEU A 150 -5.65 -7.46 19.13
CA LEU A 150 -6.48 -6.95 20.23
C LEU A 150 -7.76 -7.78 20.43
N ARG A 151 -8.36 -8.31 19.34
CA ARG A 151 -9.54 -9.18 19.44
C ARG A 151 -9.22 -10.55 20.03
N GLY A 152 -8.06 -11.13 19.70
CA GLY A 152 -7.58 -12.37 20.34
C GLY A 152 -7.37 -12.23 21.85
N ARG A 153 -6.92 -11.06 22.33
CA ARG A 153 -6.73 -10.76 23.76
C ARG A 153 -8.02 -10.51 24.54
N ARG A 154 -9.15 -10.18 23.89
CA ARG A 154 -10.43 -10.00 24.59
C ARG A 154 -11.09 -11.31 24.97
N SER A 155 -10.77 -12.42 24.30
CA SER A 155 -11.32 -13.75 24.64
C SER A 155 -10.70 -14.36 25.90
N SER A 156 -9.46 -13.99 26.25
CA SER A 156 -8.76 -14.50 27.43
C SER A 156 -9.09 -13.76 28.73
N VAL A 157 -9.55 -12.51 28.68
CA VAL A 157 -9.83 -11.70 29.90
C VAL A 157 -11.23 -12.00 30.48
N LEU A 158 -12.12 -12.66 29.72
CA LEU A 158 -13.46 -13.04 30.18
C LEU A 158 -13.55 -14.46 30.78
N ARG A 159 -12.43 -15.16 30.97
CA ARG A 159 -12.40 -16.47 31.65
C ARG A 159 -11.98 -16.42 33.12
N ASP A 160 -11.59 -15.25 33.63
CA ASP A 160 -11.12 -15.08 35.02
C ASP A 160 -12.12 -14.29 35.91
N ILE A 161 -13.40 -14.16 35.50
CA ILE A 161 -14.47 -13.52 36.31
C ILE A 161 -15.69 -14.45 36.44
N ALA A 162 -15.48 -15.74 36.72
CA ALA A 162 -16.56 -16.63 37.15
C ALA A 162 -16.04 -17.64 38.18
#